data_AF-A0A920VQ62-F1
#
_entry.id   AF-A0A920VQ62-F1
#
_cell.length_a   1.000
_cell.length_b   1.000
_cell.length_c   1.000
_cell.angle_alpha   90.00
_cell.angle_beta   90.00
_cell.angle_gamma   90.00
#
_symmetry.space_group_name_H-M   'P 1'
#
loop_
_entity.id
_entity.type
_entity.pdbx_description
1 polymer ?
#
loop_
_entity_poly.entity_id
_entity_poly.type
_entity_poly.pdbx_seq_one_letter_code
_entity_poly.pdbx_strand_id
1 'polypeptide(L)'
;MVGGVGYRMGRPLGKLEVGDKVDFWVVERSSEKRLTLRAEMRLPGDALFDLKVACSNSPNTQKNIELTQTVTFNPRGLIGYAYWFGLLPIHTLVFDRIHNRMVDRIQIHTEAKL
;
A
#
# COMPACT_ATOMS: atom_id res chain seq x y z
N MET A 1 -21.69 -13.12 10.47
CA MET A 1 -21.51 -11.68 10.23
C MET A 1 -20.04 -11.39 9.98
N VAL A 2 -19.62 -11.43 8.71
CA VAL A 2 -18.24 -11.14 8.28
C VAL A 2 -18.22 -9.67 7.88
N GLY A 3 -17.93 -8.80 8.85
CA GLY A 3 -18.01 -7.36 8.70
C GLY A 3 -17.44 -6.71 9.95
N GLY A 4 -16.13 -6.80 10.14
CA GLY A 4 -15.43 -6.16 11.24
C GLY A 4 -15.10 -4.70 10.91
N VAL A 5 -15.85 -3.79 11.54
CA VAL A 5 -15.62 -2.34 11.72
C VAL A 5 -15.31 -1.56 10.43
N GLY A 6 -16.34 -1.38 9.61
CA GLY A 6 -16.45 -0.17 8.81
C GLY A 6 -16.82 0.99 9.73
N TYR A 7 -15.85 1.75 10.22
CA TYR A 7 -16.10 3.10 10.69
C TYR A 7 -14.94 3.97 10.25
N ARG A 8 -15.24 4.86 9.30
CA ARG A 8 -14.33 5.88 8.75
C ARG A 8 -13.73 6.71 9.89
N MET A 9 -12.61 6.28 10.46
CA MET A 9 -11.71 7.20 11.13
C MET A 9 -11.00 7.95 10.01
N GLY A 10 -11.35 9.23 9.86
CA GLY A 10 -11.04 10.03 8.69
C GLY A 10 -9.58 9.96 8.27
N ARG A 11 -9.34 10.14 6.98
CA ARG A 11 -7.98 10.26 6.43
C ARG A 11 -7.36 11.54 6.98
N PRO A 12 -6.17 11.49 7.62
CA PRO A 12 -5.47 12.68 8.05
C PRO A 12 -5.28 13.64 6.87
N LEU A 13 -5.61 14.92 7.06
CA LEU A 13 -5.31 15.95 6.08
C LEU A 13 -3.86 16.39 6.30
N GLY A 14 -2.93 15.86 5.51
CA GLY A 14 -1.52 16.24 5.58
C GLY A 14 -0.56 15.05 5.45
N LYS A 15 0.63 15.20 6.05
CA LYS A 15 1.61 14.12 6.15
C LYS A 15 1.09 13.06 7.12
N LEU A 16 1.23 11.80 6.74
CA LEU A 16 0.89 10.67 7.60
C LEU A 16 2.01 10.49 8.64
N GLU A 17 1.64 10.31 9.89
CA GLU A 17 2.55 10.02 11.00
C GLU A 17 2.34 8.60 11.52
N VAL A 18 3.33 8.06 12.22
CA VAL A 18 3.24 6.72 12.81
C VAL A 18 2.10 6.68 13.82
N GLY A 19 1.23 5.67 13.70
CA GLY A 19 0.02 5.52 14.50
C GLY A 19 -1.24 6.09 13.85
N ASP A 20 -1.11 6.91 12.79
CA ASP A 20 -2.27 7.43 12.07
C ASP A 20 -3.11 6.29 11.48
N LYS A 21 -4.43 6.48 11.50
CA LYS A 21 -5.37 5.54 10.90
C LYS A 21 -5.79 6.03 9.52
N VAL A 22 -5.71 5.14 8.54
CA VAL A 22 -6.18 5.39 7.16
C VAL A 22 -7.16 4.29 6.82
N ASP A 23 -8.45 4.59 6.97
CA ASP A 23 -9.56 3.63 6.87
C ASP A 23 -9.39 2.43 7.83
N PHE A 24 -8.89 1.31 7.32
CA PHE A 24 -8.65 0.06 8.06
C PHE A 24 -7.16 -0.26 8.24
N TRP A 25 -6.30 0.70 7.89
CA TRP A 25 -4.86 0.62 8.05
C TRP A 25 -4.39 1.52 9.19
N VAL A 26 -3.30 1.12 9.83
CA VAL A 26 -2.52 1.96 10.74
C VAL A 26 -1.14 2.16 10.17
N VAL A 27 -0.66 3.40 10.19
CA VAL A 27 0.69 3.75 9.74
C VAL A 27 1.69 3.17 10.73
N GLU A 28 2.46 2.20 10.25
CA GLU A 28 3.53 1.57 11.03
C GLU A 28 4.87 2.27 10.79
N ARG A 29 5.08 2.81 9.59
CA ARG A 29 6.25 3.61 9.24
C ARG A 29 5.87 4.71 8.26
N SER A 30 6.35 5.92 8.50
CA SER A 30 6.22 7.04 7.57
C SER A 30 7.55 7.79 7.45
N SER A 31 8.04 7.93 6.22
CA SER A 31 9.19 8.75 5.87
C SER A 31 9.04 9.27 4.44
N GLU A 32 9.93 10.17 4.01
CA GLU A 32 9.87 10.76 2.66
C GLU A 32 9.90 9.74 1.52
N LYS A 33 10.53 8.58 1.75
CA LYS A 33 10.74 7.54 0.73
C LYS A 33 10.04 6.22 1.06
N ARG A 34 9.34 6.12 2.18
CA ARG A 34 8.71 4.87 2.60
C ARG A 34 7.47 5.09 3.44
N LEU A 35 6.41 4.37 3.11
CA LEU A 35 5.18 4.30 3.89
C LEU A 35 4.82 2.82 4.11
N THR A 36 4.72 2.40 5.37
CA THR A 36 4.27 1.05 5.72
C THR A 36 2.95 1.16 6.48
N LEU A 37 1.94 0.43 6.01
CA LEU A 37 0.60 0.38 6.55
C LEU A 37 0.30 -1.05 7.04
N ARG A 38 -0.18 -1.19 8.27
CA ARG A 38 -0.63 -2.45 8.85
C ARG A 38 -2.14 -2.51 8.91
N ALA A 39 -2.73 -3.60 8.41
CA ALA A 39 -4.19 -3.78 8.46
C ALA A 39 -4.63 -4.08 9.90
N GLU A 40 -5.70 -3.40 10.36
CA GLU A 40 -6.35 -3.68 11.65
C GLU A 40 -7.73 -4.35 11.52
N MET A 41 -8.16 -4.66 10.29
CA MET A 41 -9.39 -5.42 10.09
C MET A 41 -9.28 -6.86 10.59
N ARG A 42 -10.42 -7.47 10.94
CA ARG A 42 -10.51 -8.90 11.29
C ARG A 42 -10.25 -9.76 10.05
N LEU A 43 -8.97 -10.03 9.79
CA LEU A 43 -8.50 -10.99 8.79
C LEU A 43 -8.06 -12.28 9.48
N PRO A 44 -8.14 -13.43 8.79
CA PRO A 44 -7.54 -14.68 9.27
C PRO A 44 -6.00 -14.65 9.10
N GLY A 45 -5.36 -13.57 9.54
CA GLY A 45 -3.95 -13.27 9.30
C GLY A 45 -3.63 -11.80 9.51
N ASP A 46 -2.34 -11.46 9.42
CA ASP A 46 -1.85 -10.08 9.46
C ASP A 46 -1.52 -9.62 8.04
N ALA A 47 -1.85 -8.37 7.69
CA ALA A 47 -1.51 -7.81 6.38
C ALA A 47 -0.71 -6.51 6.54
N LEU A 48 0.34 -6.38 5.73
CA LEU A 48 1.15 -5.18 5.58
C LEU A 48 1.12 -4.71 4.12
N PHE A 49 1.06 -3.40 3.93
CA PHE A 49 1.23 -2.73 2.64
C PHE A 49 2.41 -1.76 2.77
N ASP A 50 3.49 -2.04 2.05
CA ASP A 50 4.74 -1.26 2.08
C ASP A 50 4.94 -0.58 0.72
N LEU A 51 5.06 0.73 0.74
CA LEU A 51 5.37 1.57 -0.41
C LEU A 51 6.78 2.13 -0.23
N LYS A 52 7.64 1.96 -1.23
CA LYS A 52 9.01 2.49 -1.25
C LYS A 52 9.28 3.26 -2.53
N VAL A 53 10.02 4.36 -2.40
CA VAL A 53 10.46 5.19 -3.52
C VAL A 53 11.98 5.23 -3.52
N ALA A 54 12.60 4.82 -4.63
CA ALA A 54 14.02 4.95 -4.87
C ALA A 54 14.26 5.84 -6.10
N CYS A 55 15.40 6.53 -6.13
CA CYS A 55 15.86 7.25 -7.33
C CYS A 55 17.07 6.50 -7.87
N SER A 56 16.98 6.06 -9.13
CA SER A 56 18.14 5.50 -9.83
C SER A 56 18.96 6.65 -10.41
N ASN A 57 20.17 6.82 -9.89
CA ASN A 57 21.15 7.76 -10.42
C ASN A 57 22.14 6.98 -11.30
N SER A 58 21.74 6.63 -12.52
CA SER A 58 22.68 6.11 -13.52
C SER A 58 23.33 7.28 -14.26
N PRO A 59 24.67 7.35 -14.37
CA PRO A 59 25.37 8.46 -15.03
C PRO A 59 24.97 8.71 -16.49
N ASN A 60 24.39 7.71 -17.16
CA ASN A 60 24.01 7.75 -18.59
C ASN A 60 22.51 7.51 -18.82
N THR A 61 21.65 7.69 -17.81
CA THR A 61 20.20 7.53 -17.96
C THR A 61 19.48 8.71 -17.35
N GLN A 62 18.37 9.10 -17.97
CA GLN A 62 17.44 10.06 -17.39
C GLN A 62 17.05 9.62 -15.97
N LYS A 63 16.92 10.59 -15.06
CA LYS A 63 16.63 10.34 -13.64
C LYS A 63 15.34 9.52 -13.52
N ASN A 64 15.48 8.24 -13.17
CA ASN A 64 14.35 7.32 -13.05
C ASN A 64 13.94 7.18 -11.59
N ILE A 65 12.64 7.28 -11.33
CA ILE A 65 12.05 7.02 -10.02
C ILE A 65 11.50 5.59 -10.03
N GLU A 66 11.95 4.77 -9.09
CA GLU A 66 11.44 3.42 -8.88
C GLU A 66 10.44 3.42 -7.72
N LEU A 67 9.22 2.95 -7.99
CA LEU A 67 8.15 2.80 -7.00
C LEU A 67 7.89 1.32 -6.73
N THR A 68 8.29 0.83 -5.56
CA THR A 68 8.04 -0.55 -5.14
C THR A 68 6.81 -0.61 -4.23
N GLN A 69 5.84 -1.42 -4.62
CA GLN A 69 4.68 -1.76 -3.78
C GLN A 69 4.80 -3.21 -3.35
N THR A 70 4.76 -3.46 -2.05
CA THR A 70 4.84 -4.81 -1.49
C THR A 70 3.68 -5.03 -0.55
N VAL A 71 2.91 -6.09 -0.82
CA VAL A 71 1.84 -6.52 0.07
C VAL A 71 2.23 -7.84 0.68
N THR A 72 2.32 -7.87 2.01
CA THR A 72 2.66 -9.08 2.76
C THR A 72 1.44 -9.53 3.54
N PHE A 73 1.06 -10.79 3.39
CA PHE A 73 0.01 -11.41 4.18
C PHE A 73 0.59 -12.59 4.95
N ASN A 74 0.42 -12.58 6.27
CA ASN A 74 0.81 -13.64 7.18
C ASN A 74 -0.45 -14.42 7.60
N PRO A 75 -0.84 -15.50 6.89
CA PRO A 75 -2.06 -16.25 7.19
C PRO A 75 -1.95 -16.96 8.54
N ARG A 76 -3.04 -16.98 9.30
CA ARG A 76 -3.14 -17.73 10.56
C ARG A 76 -4.05 -18.94 10.39
N GLY A 77 -3.49 -20.14 10.55
CA GLY A 77 -4.21 -21.41 10.46
C GLY A 77 -4.74 -21.72 9.05
N LEU A 78 -5.46 -22.85 8.92
CA LEU A 78 -5.95 -23.36 7.63
C LEU A 78 -6.93 -22.39 6.94
N ILE A 79 -7.76 -21.69 7.73
CA ILE A 79 -8.70 -20.68 7.22
C ILE A 79 -7.95 -19.49 6.60
N GLY A 80 -6.81 -19.09 7.17
CA GLY A 80 -5.96 -18.03 6.62
C GLY A 80 -5.39 -18.39 5.26
N TYR A 81 -4.89 -19.62 5.11
CA TYR A 81 -4.41 -20.11 3.81
C TYR A 81 -5.53 -20.20 2.78
N ALA A 82 -6.69 -20.77 3.14
CA ALA A 82 -7.84 -20.86 2.23
C ALA A 82 -8.31 -19.47 1.77
N TYR A 83 -8.37 -18.50 2.69
CA TYR A 83 -8.68 -17.10 2.38
C TYR A 83 -7.65 -16.49 1.42
N TRP A 84 -6.37 -16.70 1.69
CA TRP A 84 -5.30 -16.19 0.83
C TRP A 84 -5.40 -16.73 -0.59
N PHE A 85 -5.43 -18.06 -0.75
CA PHE A 85 -5.50 -18.69 -2.08
C PHE A 85 -6.78 -18.35 -2.84
N GLY A 86 -7.91 -18.23 -2.15
CA GLY A 86 -9.19 -17.84 -2.78
C GLY A 86 -9.19 -16.40 -3.30
N LEU A 87 -8.44 -15.49 -2.66
CA LEU A 87 -8.43 -14.07 -3.02
C LEU A 87 -7.21 -13.64 -3.84
N LEU A 88 -6.20 -14.49 -4.00
CA LEU A 88 -5.05 -14.27 -4.90
C LEU A 88 -5.43 -13.62 -6.24
N PRO A 89 -6.40 -14.15 -7.04
CA PRO A 89 -6.72 -13.58 -8.35
C PRO A 89 -7.38 -12.19 -8.27
N ILE A 90 -8.07 -11.90 -7.16
CA ILE A 90 -8.67 -10.57 -6.94
C ILE A 90 -7.58 -9.58 -6.51
N HIS A 91 -6.66 -10.02 -5.66
CA HIS A 91 -5.56 -9.20 -5.16
C HIS A 91 -4.64 -8.75 -6.28
N THR A 92 -4.27 -9.63 -7.22
CA THR A 92 -3.47 -9.24 -8.40
C THR A 92 -4.15 -8.13 -9.18
N LEU A 93 -5.43 -8.28 -9.53
CA LEU A 93 -6.17 -7.27 -10.29
C LEU A 93 -6.25 -5.91 -9.56
N VAL A 94 -6.46 -5.92 -8.25
CA VAL A 94 -6.57 -4.70 -7.46
C VAL A 94 -5.21 -3.99 -7.35
N PHE A 95 -4.13 -4.75 -7.08
CA PHE A 95 -2.80 -4.17 -6.94
C PHE A 95 -2.27 -3.62 -8.26
N ASP A 96 -2.52 -4.29 -9.39
CA ASP A 96 -2.14 -3.79 -10.72
C ASP A 96 -2.82 -2.44 -11.03
N ARG A 97 -4.11 -2.32 -10.70
CA ARG A 97 -4.84 -1.05 -10.88
C ARG A 97 -4.33 0.06 -9.98
N ILE A 98 -3.99 -0.26 -8.73
CA ILE A 98 -3.42 0.69 -7.77
C ILE A 98 -2.05 1.17 -8.26
N HIS A 99 -1.22 0.25 -8.78
CA HIS A 99 0.09 0.55 -9.35
C HIS A 99 -0.03 1.49 -10.55
N ASN A 100 -0.83 1.13 -11.56
CA ASN A 100 -0.98 1.93 -12.78
C ASN A 100 -1.49 3.35 -12.48
N ARG A 101 -2.50 3.49 -11.61
CA ARG A 101 -3.01 4.80 -11.20
C ARG A 101 -1.98 5.66 -10.45
N MET A 102 -1.06 5.05 -9.71
CA MET A 102 0.03 5.79 -9.08
C MET A 102 1.03 6.28 -10.11
N VAL A 103 1.41 5.44 -11.09
CA VAL A 103 2.31 5.83 -12.18
C VAL A 103 1.72 6.99 -12.98
N ASP A 104 0.46 6.90 -13.40
CA ASP A 104 -0.23 7.95 -14.15
C ASP A 104 -0.20 9.29 -13.39
N ARG A 105 -0.49 9.25 -12.08
CA ARG A 105 -0.48 10.46 -11.25
C ARG A 105 0.90 11.06 -11.05
N ILE A 106 1.93 10.23 -10.91
CA ILE A 106 3.32 10.68 -10.78
C ILE A 106 3.77 11.35 -12.08
N GLN A 107 3.42 10.78 -13.23
CA GLN A 107 3.76 11.34 -14.54
C GLN A 107 3.10 12.70 -14.75
N ILE A 108 1.79 12.82 -14.53
CA ILE A 108 1.06 14.10 -14.62
C ILE A 108 1.69 15.17 -13.72
N HIS A 109 2.06 14.82 -12.48
CA HIS A 109 2.66 15.77 -11.54
C HIS A 109 4.11 16.15 -11.89
N THR A 110 4.82 15.30 -12.62
CA THR A 110 6.16 15.57 -13.13
C THR A 110 6.09 16.52 -14.32
N GLU A 111 5.14 16.28 -15.24
CA GLU A 111 4.89 17.15 -16.41
C GLU A 111 4.40 18.54 -15.99
N ALA A 112 3.55 18.65 -14.96
CA ALA A 112 3.05 19.94 -14.47
C ALA A 112 4.09 20.79 -13.70
N LYS A 113 5.27 20.23 -13.39
CA LYS A 113 6.37 20.93 -12.68
C LYS A 113 7.52 21.34 -13.60
N LEU A 114 7.49 20.95 -14.87
CA LEU A 114 8.42 21.36 -15.92
C LEU A 114 7.86 22.59 -16.66
#